data_AF-A0A960GCU2-F1
#
_entry.id   AF-A0A960GCU2-F1
#
_cell.length_a   1.000
_cell.length_b   1.000
_cell.length_c   1.000
_cell.angle_alpha   90.00
_cell.angle_beta   90.00
_cell.angle_gamma   90.00
#
_symmetry.space_group_name_H-M   'P 1'
#
loop_
_entity.id
_entity.type
_entity.pdbx_description
1 polymer ?
#
loop_
_entity_poly.entity_id
_entity_poly.type
_entity_poly.pdbx_seq_one_letter_code
_entity_poly.pdbx_strand_id
1 'polypeptide(L)'
;MKRATIVVVVTTAITTLFLIGLAAAQTGSFAGLGQPILVTIEQAVPVDVTVAIPQADDTVVTATVPLTIGVNLQIKIDGASVVAVEPAADAEPVVVAAEAVVDEQESASDDGQLLDAAGIPYAVQAPDDLVITQVTSKSTFNSTSIVGQIENVGDQTYSFIMLSAPLYDANGVLLDVGGGAASTSELAPGKKTAFTILATVPYGDVASYELQIEGM
;
A
#
# COMPACT_ATOMS: atom_id res chain seq x y z
N MET A 1 -19.20 21.07 -17.65
CA MET A 1 -19.16 21.78 -16.35
C MET A 1 -18.85 20.77 -15.24
N LYS A 2 -17.56 20.53 -14.92
CA LYS A 2 -17.13 19.58 -13.87
C LYS A 2 -15.91 20.12 -13.10
N ARG A 3 -15.97 21.38 -12.67
CA ARG A 3 -14.96 21.98 -11.77
C ARG A 3 -15.41 22.02 -10.30
N ALA A 4 -16.58 21.47 -10.00
CA ALA A 4 -17.23 21.64 -8.70
C ALA A 4 -16.84 20.58 -7.65
N THR A 5 -16.44 19.36 -8.05
CA THR A 5 -16.34 18.24 -7.09
C THR A 5 -15.03 18.20 -6.31
N ILE A 6 -13.89 18.56 -6.91
CA ILE A 6 -12.57 18.55 -6.23
C ILE A 6 -12.50 19.63 -5.14
N VAL A 7 -13.13 20.79 -5.36
CA VAL A 7 -13.17 21.89 -4.39
C VAL A 7 -13.93 21.49 -3.12
N VAL A 8 -14.95 20.63 -3.22
CA VAL A 8 -15.80 20.26 -2.09
C VAL A 8 -15.08 19.35 -1.09
N VAL A 9 -14.23 18.42 -1.55
CA VAL A 9 -13.53 17.48 -0.65
C VAL A 9 -12.48 18.20 0.20
N VAL A 10 -11.69 19.09 -0.41
CA VAL A 10 -10.68 19.90 0.31
C VAL A 10 -11.33 20.83 1.34
N THR A 11 -12.48 21.42 1.00
CA THR A 11 -13.18 22.34 1.91
C THR A 11 -13.73 21.63 3.16
N THR A 12 -14.16 20.38 3.03
CA THR A 12 -14.79 19.59 4.12
C THR A 12 -13.75 19.13 5.16
N ALA A 13 -12.55 18.74 4.72
CA ALA A 13 -11.45 18.38 5.63
C ALA A 13 -10.97 19.59 6.47
N ILE A 14 -10.87 20.76 5.84
CA ILE A 14 -10.46 22.01 6.51
C ILE A 14 -11.50 22.46 7.54
N THR A 15 -12.80 22.32 7.26
CA THR A 15 -13.86 22.70 8.21
C THR A 15 -13.93 21.78 9.43
N THR A 16 -13.63 20.49 9.25
CA THR A 16 -13.62 19.53 10.35
C THR A 16 -12.45 19.78 11.32
N LEU A 17 -11.28 20.19 10.80
CA LEU A 17 -10.14 20.57 11.63
C LEU A 17 -10.38 21.88 12.41
N PHE A 18 -11.12 22.82 11.81
CA PHE A 18 -11.47 24.10 12.46
C PHE A 18 -12.37 23.90 13.70
N LEU A 19 -13.24 22.88 13.70
CA LEU A 19 -14.12 22.56 14.84
C LEU A 19 -13.36 21.94 16.03
N ILE A 20 -12.28 21.17 15.78
CA ILE A 20 -11.46 20.59 16.85
C ILE A 20 -10.58 21.68 17.49
N GLY A 21 -10.09 22.65 16.71
CA GLY A 21 -9.33 23.79 17.23
C GLY A 21 -10.15 24.72 18.14
N LEU A 22 -11.45 24.89 17.90
CA LEU A 22 -12.29 25.80 18.70
C LEU A 22 -12.61 25.26 20.10
N ALA A 23 -12.60 23.93 20.30
CA ALA A 23 -12.80 23.32 21.60
C ALA A 23 -11.61 23.53 22.56
N ALA A 24 -10.39 23.64 22.03
CA ALA A 24 -9.18 23.88 22.82
C ALA A 24 -8.97 25.36 23.19
N ALA A 25 -9.59 26.30 22.47
CA ALA A 25 -9.45 27.73 22.74
C ALA A 25 -10.27 28.24 23.94
N GLN A 26 -11.31 27.50 24.36
CA GLN A 26 -12.21 27.94 25.44
C GLN A 26 -11.72 27.57 26.86
N THR A 27 -10.70 26.73 27.00
CA THR A 27 -10.21 26.28 28.33
C THR A 27 -9.09 27.15 28.91
N GLY A 28 -8.69 28.24 28.24
CA GLY A 28 -7.85 29.29 28.83
C GLY A 28 -6.42 28.89 29.21
N SER A 29 -5.93 27.70 28.84
CA SER A 29 -4.61 27.20 29.26
C SER A 29 -3.43 27.62 28.37
N PHE A 30 -3.60 28.55 27.43
CA PHE A 30 -2.51 28.95 26.50
C PHE A 30 -1.70 30.18 26.92
N ALA A 31 -1.91 30.73 28.13
CA ALA A 31 -1.24 31.96 28.58
C ALA A 31 0.29 31.85 28.86
N GLY A 32 0.95 30.74 28.52
CA GLY A 32 2.36 30.50 28.86
C GLY A 32 3.30 30.14 27.71
N LEU A 33 2.81 29.99 26.48
CA LEU A 33 3.62 29.51 25.35
C LEU A 33 3.82 30.64 24.34
N GLY A 34 4.80 31.51 24.59
CA GLY A 34 5.23 32.54 23.62
C GLY A 34 5.95 31.97 22.39
N GLN A 35 5.72 30.71 22.03
CA GLN A 35 6.34 30.07 20.89
C GLN A 35 5.29 29.49 19.95
N PRO A 36 5.40 29.75 18.64
CA PRO A 36 4.46 29.25 17.65
C PRO A 36 4.54 27.72 17.57
N ILE A 37 3.38 27.08 17.39
CA ILE A 37 3.26 25.64 17.22
C ILE A 37 3.39 25.32 15.74
N LEU A 38 4.28 24.40 15.40
CA LEU A 38 4.40 23.81 14.07
C LEU A 38 3.62 22.49 14.05
N VAL A 39 2.63 22.41 13.16
CA VAL A 39 1.84 21.20 12.93
C VAL A 39 2.13 20.71 11.52
N THR A 40 2.62 19.48 11.40
CA THR A 40 2.80 18.80 10.10
C THR A 40 1.62 17.86 9.88
N ILE A 41 0.97 17.99 8.73
CA ILE A 41 -0.14 17.13 8.32
C ILE A 41 0.32 16.35 7.10
N GLU A 42 0.32 15.02 7.23
CA GLU A 42 0.53 14.09 6.14
C GLU A 42 -0.80 13.37 5.86
N GLN A 43 -1.35 13.60 4.67
CA GLN A 43 -2.63 13.01 4.28
C GLN A 43 -2.52 12.36 2.91
N ALA A 44 -2.95 11.10 2.81
CA ALA A 44 -3.11 10.40 1.54
C ALA A 44 -4.58 10.46 1.12
N VAL A 45 -4.86 11.03 -0.06
CA VAL A 45 -6.22 11.14 -0.61
C VAL A 45 -6.32 10.30 -1.88
N PRO A 46 -7.13 9.22 -1.89
CA PRO A 46 -7.38 8.47 -3.11
C PRO A 46 -8.26 9.29 -4.06
N VAL A 47 -7.91 9.32 -5.34
CA VAL A 47 -8.64 9.97 -6.42
C VAL A 47 -8.67 9.08 -7.65
N ASP A 48 -9.85 8.93 -8.26
CA ASP A 48 -9.97 8.22 -9.52
C ASP A 48 -9.73 9.18 -10.70
N VAL A 49 -8.73 8.88 -11.52
CA VAL A 49 -8.40 9.68 -12.70
C VAL A 49 -8.81 8.90 -13.94
N THR A 50 -9.77 9.44 -14.70
CA THR A 50 -10.13 8.89 -16.01
C THR A 50 -9.22 9.51 -17.07
N VAL A 51 -8.36 8.69 -17.67
CA VAL A 51 -7.47 9.05 -18.77
C VAL A 51 -8.09 8.56 -20.07
N ALA A 52 -8.17 9.43 -21.07
CA ALA A 52 -8.63 9.09 -22.41
C ALA A 52 -7.41 8.86 -23.32
N ILE A 53 -7.27 7.64 -23.82
CA ILE A 53 -6.18 7.20 -24.68
C ILE A 53 -6.74 7.06 -26.10
N PRO A 54 -6.37 7.95 -27.04
CA PRO A 54 -6.76 7.81 -28.43
C PRO A 54 -6.01 6.64 -29.08
N GLN A 55 -6.70 5.87 -29.92
CA GLN A 55 -6.12 4.79 -30.70
C GLN A 55 -5.91 5.20 -32.16
N ALA A 56 -5.14 4.40 -32.90
CA ALA A 56 -4.77 4.66 -34.29
C ALA A 56 -5.95 4.59 -35.27
N ASP A 57 -7.10 4.07 -34.84
CA ASP A 57 -8.35 3.97 -35.60
C ASP A 57 -9.36 5.09 -35.27
N ASP A 58 -8.89 6.19 -34.67
CA ASP A 58 -9.69 7.32 -34.16
C ASP A 58 -10.70 6.95 -33.05
N THR A 59 -10.61 5.75 -32.48
CA THR A 59 -11.37 5.39 -31.28
C THR A 59 -10.68 5.93 -30.02
N VAL A 60 -11.45 6.16 -28.95
CA VAL A 60 -10.93 6.64 -27.68
C VAL A 60 -11.26 5.63 -26.60
N VAL A 61 -10.22 5.10 -25.96
CA VAL A 61 -10.37 4.21 -24.81
C VAL A 61 -10.21 5.03 -23.54
N THR A 62 -11.18 4.93 -22.63
CA THR A 62 -11.08 5.56 -21.32
C THR A 62 -10.66 4.53 -20.28
N ALA A 63 -9.56 4.78 -19.57
CA ALA A 63 -9.13 3.98 -18.43
C ALA A 63 -9.27 4.81 -17.16
N THR A 64 -9.85 4.24 -16.11
CA THR A 64 -9.89 4.86 -14.79
C THR A 64 -8.78 4.26 -13.94
N VAL A 65 -7.82 5.08 -13.54
CA VAL A 65 -6.69 4.67 -12.72
C VAL A 65 -6.88 5.27 -11.32
N PRO A 66 -6.94 4.44 -10.26
CA PRO A 66 -6.93 4.96 -8.90
C PRO A 66 -5.55 5.53 -8.59
N LEU A 67 -5.49 6.80 -8.21
CA LEU A 67 -4.27 7.49 -7.83
C LEU A 67 -4.36 7.90 -6.37
N THR A 68 -3.26 7.80 -5.62
CA THR A 68 -3.20 8.36 -4.26
C THR A 68 -2.35 9.60 -4.28
N ILE A 69 -2.93 10.74 -3.87
CA ILE A 69 -2.20 12.00 -3.74
C ILE A 69 -1.76 12.14 -2.29
N GLY A 70 -0.45 12.16 -2.06
CA GLY A 70 0.13 12.58 -0.79
C GLY A 70 0.11 14.11 -0.66
N VAL A 71 -0.42 14.61 0.44
CA VAL A 71 -0.45 16.04 0.78
C VAL A 71 0.36 16.22 2.05
N ASN A 72 1.43 17.03 1.98
CA ASN A 72 2.24 17.42 3.14
C ASN A 72 2.07 18.93 3.37
N LEU A 73 1.50 19.29 4.52
CA LEU A 73 1.24 20.67 4.90
C LEU A 73 1.92 20.98 6.23
N GLN A 74 2.66 22.08 6.28
CA GLN A 74 3.11 22.66 7.55
C GLN A 74 2.25 23.87 7.87
N ILE A 75 1.60 23.82 9.03
CA ILE A 75 0.78 24.89 9.57
C ILE A 75 1.50 25.49 10.76
N LYS A 76 1.78 26.78 10.69
CA LYS A 76 2.33 27.55 11.81
C LYS A 76 1.18 28.31 12.49
N ILE A 77 0.92 27.96 13.73
CA ILE A 77 -0.14 28.54 14.56
C ILE A 77 0.51 29.46 15.60
N ASP A 78 0.06 30.71 15.65
CA ASP A 78 0.50 31.69 16.66
C ASP A 78 -0.72 32.17 17.45
N GLY A 79 -0.79 31.78 18.73
CA GLY A 79 -1.95 32.04 19.57
C GLY A 79 -3.25 31.42 19.03
N ALA A 80 -4.29 32.25 18.85
CA ALA A 80 -5.61 31.81 18.40
C ALA A 80 -5.82 31.95 16.87
N SER A 81 -4.77 32.20 16.10
CA SER A 81 -4.88 32.46 14.66
C SER A 81 -3.84 31.68 13.87
N VAL A 82 -4.25 31.17 12.70
CA VAL A 82 -3.35 30.55 11.74
C VAL A 82 -2.59 31.68 11.03
N VAL A 83 -1.27 31.68 11.13
CA VAL A 83 -0.43 32.77 10.60
C VAL A 83 0.13 32.46 9.22
N ALA A 84 0.40 31.19 8.94
CA ALA A 84 0.84 30.75 7.62
C ALA A 84 0.47 29.28 7.38
N VAL A 85 0.11 28.99 6.12
CA VAL A 85 -0.01 27.63 5.58
C VAL A 85 0.90 27.59 4.37
N GLU A 86 1.99 26.84 4.48
CA GLU A 86 2.95 26.69 3.39
C GLU A 86 3.04 25.20 3.02
N PRO A 87 3.07 24.86 1.71
CA PRO A 87 3.46 23.52 1.29
C PRO A 87 4.88 23.28 1.79
N ALA A 88 5.14 22.10 2.37
CA ALA A 88 6.47 21.77 2.86
C ALA A 88 7.47 21.88 1.70
N ALA A 89 8.37 22.86 1.79
CA ALA A 89 9.32 23.21 0.75
C ALA A 89 10.46 22.20 0.72
N ASP A 90 10.18 20.97 0.25
CA ASP A 90 11.15 19.97 -0.26
C ASP A 90 10.45 18.66 -0.67
N ALA A 91 9.26 18.75 -1.28
CA ALA A 91 8.69 17.59 -1.96
C ALA A 91 9.10 17.64 -3.43
N GLU A 92 10.09 16.83 -3.82
CA GLU A 92 10.40 16.59 -5.22
C GLU A 92 9.12 16.15 -5.95
N PRO A 93 8.81 16.69 -7.14
CA PRO A 93 7.64 16.27 -7.89
C PRO A 93 7.80 14.78 -8.21
N VAL A 94 6.97 13.95 -7.59
CA VAL A 94 6.85 12.54 -7.95
C VAL A 94 6.29 12.51 -9.37
N VAL A 95 7.19 12.38 -10.35
CA VAL A 95 6.85 12.09 -11.73
C VAL A 95 6.23 10.70 -11.77
N VAL A 96 4.91 10.65 -11.71
CA VAL A 96 4.17 9.42 -12.00
C VAL A 96 4.26 9.19 -13.50
N ALA A 97 5.27 8.44 -13.92
CA ALA A 97 5.27 7.80 -15.22
C ALA A 97 4.05 6.86 -15.23
N ALA A 98 3.04 7.20 -16.02
CA ALA A 98 1.94 6.31 -16.32
C ALA A 98 2.48 5.19 -17.21
N GLU A 99 3.10 4.18 -16.60
CA GLU A 99 3.31 2.90 -17.26
C GLU A 99 1.95 2.23 -17.35
N ALA A 100 1.49 2.06 -18.59
CA ALA A 100 0.34 1.23 -18.88
C ALA A 100 0.64 -0.16 -18.33
N VAL A 101 -0.05 -0.53 -17.26
CA VAL A 101 -0.04 -1.89 -16.73
C VAL A 101 -0.78 -2.73 -17.76
N VAL A 102 -0.01 -3.27 -18.70
CA VAL A 102 -0.45 -4.35 -19.57
C VAL A 102 -0.54 -5.59 -18.69
N ASP A 103 -1.66 -6.29 -18.82
CA ASP A 103 -1.96 -7.55 -18.16
C ASP A 103 -0.80 -8.54 -18.15
N GLU A 104 -0.75 -9.32 -17.06
CA GLU A 104 -0.13 -10.64 -16.92
C GLU A 104 1.34 -10.73 -17.36
N GLN A 105 2.24 -10.36 -16.45
CA GLN A 105 3.58 -10.93 -16.48
C GLN A 105 3.99 -11.35 -15.07
N GLU A 106 3.73 -12.62 -14.79
CA GLU A 106 4.55 -13.46 -13.92
C GLU A 106 6.00 -13.23 -14.35
N SER A 107 6.65 -12.26 -13.71
CA SER A 107 7.97 -11.77 -14.08
C SER A 107 8.98 -12.75 -13.52
N ALA A 108 9.11 -13.88 -14.20
CA ALA A 108 10.27 -14.72 -14.08
C ALA A 108 11.50 -13.87 -14.45
N SER A 109 12.34 -13.59 -13.48
CA SER A 109 13.73 -13.21 -13.74
C SER A 109 14.39 -14.29 -14.62
N ASP A 110 15.45 -13.92 -15.35
CA ASP A 110 16.25 -14.82 -16.21
C ASP A 110 16.78 -16.08 -15.46
N ASP A 111 16.66 -16.09 -14.13
CA ASP A 111 17.11 -17.13 -13.21
C ASP A 111 15.96 -18.04 -12.72
N GLY A 112 14.73 -17.81 -13.17
CA GLY A 112 13.53 -18.55 -12.75
C GLY A 112 12.91 -18.11 -11.41
N GLN A 113 13.41 -17.01 -10.80
CA GLN A 113 12.81 -16.43 -9.60
C GLN A 113 11.71 -15.44 -9.98
N LEU A 114 10.57 -15.51 -9.30
CA LEU A 114 9.47 -14.57 -9.47
C LEU A 114 9.80 -13.27 -8.73
N LEU A 115 9.20 -12.15 -9.15
CA LEU A 115 9.32 -10.87 -8.45
C LEU A 115 7.98 -10.49 -7.85
N ASP A 116 7.96 -10.12 -6.57
CA ASP A 116 6.75 -9.59 -5.95
C ASP A 116 6.46 -8.16 -6.41
N ALA A 117 5.31 -7.60 -6.04
CA ALA A 117 4.95 -6.24 -6.47
C ALA A 117 5.86 -5.13 -5.90
N ALA A 118 6.70 -5.44 -4.91
CA ALA A 118 7.72 -4.54 -4.38
C ALA A 118 9.09 -4.74 -5.03
N GLY A 119 9.22 -5.68 -5.98
CA GLY A 119 10.45 -6.02 -6.68
C GLY A 119 11.38 -6.93 -5.89
N ILE A 120 10.91 -7.58 -4.82
CA ILE A 120 11.69 -8.56 -4.06
C ILE A 120 11.57 -9.94 -4.74
N PRO A 121 12.70 -10.58 -5.08
CA PRO A 121 12.71 -11.94 -5.58
C PRO A 121 12.09 -12.95 -4.62
N TYR A 122 11.28 -13.85 -5.16
CA TYR A 122 10.73 -14.96 -4.40
C TYR A 122 10.59 -16.26 -5.21
N ALA A 123 10.49 -17.35 -4.47
CA ALA A 123 10.14 -18.68 -4.97
C ALA A 123 8.85 -19.18 -4.30
N VAL A 124 8.20 -20.18 -4.91
CA VAL A 124 6.99 -20.80 -4.35
C VAL A 124 7.18 -22.31 -4.28
N GLN A 125 6.88 -22.87 -3.12
CA GLN A 125 6.73 -24.29 -2.87
C GLN A 125 5.29 -24.53 -2.39
N ALA A 126 4.45 -25.01 -3.30
CA ALA A 126 3.03 -25.26 -3.05
C ALA A 126 2.57 -26.53 -3.80
N PRO A 127 1.43 -27.12 -3.44
CA PRO A 127 0.73 -28.07 -4.31
C PRO A 127 0.48 -27.48 -5.70
N ASP A 128 0.53 -28.33 -6.73
CA ASP A 128 0.41 -27.93 -8.14
C ASP A 128 -0.90 -27.19 -8.48
N ASP A 129 -1.94 -27.36 -7.65
CA ASP A 129 -3.27 -26.81 -7.82
C ASP A 129 -3.57 -25.60 -6.89
N LEU A 130 -2.57 -25.10 -6.16
CA LEU A 130 -2.61 -23.83 -5.43
C LEU A 130 -1.68 -22.82 -6.09
N VAL A 131 -2.27 -21.76 -6.65
CA VAL A 131 -1.53 -20.75 -7.42
C VAL A 131 -1.52 -19.42 -6.67
N ILE A 132 -0.33 -18.81 -6.54
CA ILE A 132 -0.20 -17.42 -6.09
C ILE A 132 -0.61 -16.51 -7.25
N THR A 133 -1.64 -15.70 -7.02
CA THR A 133 -2.16 -14.76 -8.04
C THR A 133 -1.66 -13.34 -7.82
N GLN A 134 -1.35 -12.98 -6.58
CA GLN A 134 -0.77 -11.70 -6.20
C GLN A 134 0.09 -11.89 -4.96
N VAL A 135 1.20 -11.16 -4.89
CA VAL A 135 2.03 -11.08 -3.68
C VAL A 135 2.77 -9.74 -3.64
N THR A 136 2.88 -9.19 -2.43
CA THR A 136 3.72 -8.04 -2.14
C THR A 136 4.26 -8.14 -0.73
N SER A 137 5.53 -7.81 -0.57
CA SER A 137 6.16 -7.56 0.72
C SER A 137 6.11 -6.08 1.09
N LYS A 138 6.08 -5.76 2.38
CA LYS A 138 6.10 -4.39 2.91
C LYS A 138 6.61 -4.32 4.34
N SER A 139 7.10 -3.15 4.74
CA SER A 139 7.35 -2.87 6.16
C SER A 139 6.05 -2.64 6.92
N THR A 140 5.88 -3.33 8.05
CA THR A 140 4.77 -3.16 8.99
C THR A 140 5.35 -3.12 10.40
N PHE A 141 5.26 -1.98 11.08
CA PHE A 141 5.83 -1.77 12.42
C PHE A 141 7.32 -2.15 12.56
N ASN A 142 8.14 -1.79 11.56
CA ASN A 142 9.57 -2.14 11.48
C ASN A 142 9.86 -3.64 11.30
N SER A 143 8.85 -4.42 10.93
CA SER A 143 8.96 -5.84 10.62
C SER A 143 8.48 -6.12 9.21
N THR A 144 8.86 -7.27 8.66
CA THR A 144 8.47 -7.67 7.30
C THR A 144 7.09 -8.32 7.33
N SER A 145 6.19 -7.84 6.48
CA SER A 145 4.91 -8.48 6.21
C SER A 145 4.83 -8.82 4.72
N ILE A 146 4.39 -10.05 4.43
CA ILE A 146 4.11 -10.51 3.08
C ILE A 146 2.61 -10.75 3.00
N VAL A 147 1.95 -10.14 2.03
CA VAL A 147 0.51 -10.28 1.79
C VAL A 147 0.27 -10.66 0.34
N GLY A 148 -0.77 -11.45 0.11
CA GLY A 148 -1.07 -11.91 -1.24
C GLY A 148 -2.39 -12.63 -1.34
N GLN A 149 -2.61 -13.28 -2.48
CA GLN A 149 -3.82 -14.04 -2.80
C GLN A 149 -3.46 -15.40 -3.42
N ILE A 150 -4.10 -16.45 -2.91
CA ILE A 150 -4.00 -17.82 -3.41
C ILE A 150 -5.30 -18.17 -4.13
N GLU A 151 -5.21 -18.86 -5.24
CA GLU A 151 -6.33 -19.48 -5.96
C GLU A 151 -6.19 -21.00 -5.93
N ASN A 152 -7.30 -21.68 -5.66
CA ASN A 152 -7.40 -23.12 -5.86
C ASN A 152 -7.87 -23.39 -7.29
N VAL A 153 -6.97 -23.87 -8.15
CA VAL A 153 -7.25 -24.23 -9.54
C VAL A 153 -7.52 -25.73 -9.72
N GLY A 154 -7.51 -26.49 -8.62
CA GLY A 154 -7.79 -27.93 -8.57
C GLY A 154 -9.27 -28.25 -8.46
N ASP A 155 -9.55 -29.51 -8.12
CA ASP A 155 -10.92 -30.04 -7.97
C ASP A 155 -11.28 -30.42 -6.52
N GLN A 156 -10.33 -30.37 -5.59
CA GLN A 156 -10.54 -30.60 -4.16
C GLN A 156 -10.68 -29.30 -3.39
N THR A 157 -11.42 -29.31 -2.28
CA THR A 157 -11.42 -28.18 -1.33
C THR A 157 -10.25 -28.31 -0.37
N TYR A 158 -9.43 -27.27 -0.26
CA TYR A 158 -8.37 -27.20 0.74
C TYR A 158 -8.90 -26.65 2.06
N SER A 159 -8.46 -27.23 3.17
CA SER A 159 -8.74 -26.79 4.53
C SER A 159 -7.46 -26.42 5.27
N PHE A 160 -7.55 -25.47 6.18
CA PHE A 160 -6.45 -25.04 7.07
C PHE A 160 -5.17 -24.67 6.32
N ILE A 161 -5.28 -23.80 5.32
CA ILE A 161 -4.13 -23.36 4.52
C ILE A 161 -3.18 -22.53 5.40
N MET A 162 -2.02 -23.09 5.67
CA MET A 162 -0.93 -22.47 6.42
C MET A 162 0.18 -22.05 5.46
N LEU A 163 0.85 -20.96 5.83
CA LEU A 163 1.98 -20.45 5.06
C LEU A 163 3.18 -20.22 5.97
N SER A 164 4.35 -20.59 5.49
CA SER A 164 5.64 -20.17 6.02
C SER A 164 6.46 -19.48 4.95
N ALA A 165 7.35 -18.57 5.37
CA ALA A 165 8.26 -17.92 4.45
C ALA A 165 9.66 -17.78 5.05
N PRO A 166 10.63 -18.64 4.68
CA PRO A 166 12.04 -18.35 4.91
C PRO A 166 12.44 -17.05 4.19
N LEU A 167 13.04 -16.10 4.91
CA LEU A 167 13.53 -14.83 4.37
C LEU A 167 15.05 -14.79 4.43
N TYR A 168 15.68 -14.26 3.38
CA TYR A 168 17.14 -14.27 3.22
C TYR A 168 17.68 -12.85 3.00
N ASP A 169 18.92 -12.64 3.43
CA ASP A 169 19.68 -11.42 3.12
C ASP A 169 20.30 -11.48 1.71
N ALA A 170 20.98 -10.40 1.30
CA ALA A 170 21.62 -10.31 -0.01
C ALA A 170 22.74 -11.34 -0.25
N ASN A 171 23.24 -11.99 0.79
CA ASN A 171 24.25 -13.05 0.72
C ASN A 171 23.61 -14.46 0.72
N GLY A 172 22.28 -14.56 0.77
CA GLY A 172 21.54 -15.82 0.88
C GLY A 172 21.54 -16.40 2.29
N VAL A 173 21.85 -15.62 3.32
CA VAL A 173 21.79 -16.06 4.72
C VAL A 173 20.35 -15.97 5.21
N LEU A 174 19.85 -17.06 5.80
CA LEU A 174 18.54 -17.09 6.43
C LEU A 174 18.47 -16.08 7.59
N LEU A 175 17.54 -15.13 7.49
CA LEU A 175 17.29 -14.11 8.49
C LEU A 175 16.23 -14.58 9.51
N ASP A 176 15.11 -15.10 9.02
CA ASP A 176 13.96 -15.56 9.81
C ASP A 176 13.06 -16.46 8.96
N VAL A 177 12.08 -17.12 9.60
CA VAL A 177 11.00 -17.82 8.93
C VAL A 177 9.68 -17.21 9.39
N GLY A 178 9.06 -16.41 8.51
CA GLY A 178 7.76 -15.83 8.75
C GLY A 178 6.66 -16.89 8.77
N GLY A 179 5.60 -16.64 9.55
CA GLY A 179 4.44 -17.52 9.67
C GLY A 179 3.13 -16.81 9.39
N GLY A 180 2.18 -17.51 8.79
CA GLY A 180 0.90 -16.96 8.38
C GLY A 180 -0.15 -18.00 8.05
N ALA A 181 -1.34 -17.52 7.69
CA ALA A 181 -2.44 -18.35 7.24
C ALA A 181 -3.27 -17.62 6.18
N ALA A 182 -4.03 -18.40 5.41
CA ALA A 182 -5.10 -17.84 4.59
C ALA A 182 -6.20 -17.23 5.46
N SER A 183 -6.92 -16.26 4.92
CA SER A 183 -8.01 -15.54 5.60
C SER A 183 -9.26 -16.41 5.77
N THR A 184 -9.38 -17.47 4.98
CA THR A 184 -10.45 -18.47 5.06
C THR A 184 -9.84 -19.79 5.52
N SER A 185 -10.59 -20.54 6.32
CA SER A 185 -10.21 -21.90 6.72
C SER A 185 -10.47 -22.93 5.62
N GLU A 186 -11.29 -22.61 4.62
CA GLU A 186 -11.64 -23.50 3.51
C GLU A 186 -11.56 -22.75 2.17
N LEU A 187 -10.96 -23.38 1.16
CA LEU A 187 -10.79 -22.84 -0.20
C LEU A 187 -11.30 -23.86 -1.22
N ALA A 188 -12.55 -23.66 -1.65
CA ALA A 188 -13.18 -24.50 -2.67
C ALA A 188 -12.54 -24.30 -4.07
N PRO A 189 -12.72 -25.25 -4.99
CA PRO A 189 -12.30 -25.13 -6.39
C PRO A 189 -12.72 -23.82 -7.07
N GLY A 190 -11.79 -23.19 -7.78
CA GLY A 190 -11.97 -21.92 -8.49
C GLY A 190 -12.19 -20.71 -7.57
N LYS A 191 -11.89 -20.82 -6.28
CA LYS A 191 -11.99 -19.70 -5.32
C LYS A 191 -10.62 -19.15 -4.97
N LYS A 192 -10.64 -17.88 -4.58
CA LYS A 192 -9.48 -17.13 -4.13
C LYS A 192 -9.61 -16.75 -2.66
N THR A 193 -8.49 -16.67 -1.97
CA THR A 193 -8.42 -16.13 -0.61
C THR A 193 -7.14 -15.33 -0.40
N ALA A 194 -7.23 -14.29 0.43
CA ALA A 194 -6.06 -13.52 0.82
C ALA A 194 -5.28 -14.25 1.91
N PHE A 195 -3.97 -14.01 2.00
CA PHE A 195 -3.14 -14.47 3.11
C PHE A 195 -2.29 -13.34 3.66
N THR A 196 -1.76 -13.55 4.86
CA THR A 196 -0.78 -12.65 5.47
C THR A 196 0.24 -13.47 6.24
N ILE A 197 1.51 -13.20 5.99
CA ILE A 197 2.66 -13.73 6.71
C ILE A 197 3.33 -12.57 7.44
N LEU A 198 3.73 -12.82 8.68
CA LEU A 198 4.50 -11.89 9.49
C LEU A 198 5.85 -12.54 9.83
N ALA A 199 6.91 -11.77 9.66
CA ALA A 199 8.26 -12.12 10.09
C ALA A 199 8.79 -11.01 11.00
N THR A 200 9.72 -11.35 11.89
CA THR A 200 10.23 -10.39 12.89
C THR A 200 11.37 -9.52 12.36
N VAL A 201 11.91 -9.86 11.19
CA VAL A 201 13.05 -9.17 10.58
C VAL A 201 12.68 -7.82 9.95
N PRO A 202 13.57 -6.82 10.03
CA PRO A 202 13.39 -5.55 9.33
C PRO A 202 13.28 -5.73 7.81
N TYR A 203 12.34 -5.02 7.20
CA TYR A 203 12.07 -5.12 5.76
C TYR A 203 13.28 -4.78 4.88
N GLY A 204 14.08 -3.79 5.28
CA GLY A 204 15.27 -3.38 4.52
C GLY A 204 16.41 -4.40 4.49
N ASP A 205 16.35 -5.43 5.35
CA ASP A 205 17.38 -6.46 5.41
C ASP A 205 17.06 -7.64 4.47
N VAL A 206 15.80 -7.77 4.04
CA VAL A 206 15.32 -8.89 3.21
C VAL A 206 15.66 -8.64 1.74
N ALA A 207 16.40 -9.57 1.14
CA ALA A 207 16.73 -9.56 -0.28
C ALA A 207 15.94 -10.59 -1.08
N SER A 208 15.47 -11.68 -0.46
CA SER A 208 14.58 -12.66 -1.10
C SER A 208 13.81 -13.49 -0.07
N TYR A 209 12.78 -14.21 -0.51
CA TYR A 209 12.06 -15.17 0.32
C TYR A 209 11.49 -16.35 -0.48
N GLU A 210 11.10 -17.42 0.21
CA GLU A 210 10.40 -18.56 -0.39
C GLU A 210 9.02 -18.71 0.26
N LEU A 211 7.94 -18.79 -0.52
CA LEU A 211 6.61 -19.05 0.01
C LEU A 211 6.36 -20.55 0.05
N GLN A 212 6.13 -21.08 1.24
CA GLN A 212 5.76 -22.47 1.46
C GLN A 212 4.29 -22.54 1.85
N ILE A 213 3.50 -23.30 1.09
CA ILE A 213 2.05 -23.40 1.28
C ILE A 213 1.69 -24.85 1.57
N GLU A 214 0.99 -25.06 2.68
CA GLU A 214 0.48 -26.37 3.09
C GLU A 214 -1.02 -26.28 3.38
N GLY A 215 -1.77 -27.32 3.02
CA GLY A 215 -3.20 -27.45 3.27
C GLY A 215 -3.65 -28.91 3.23
N MET A 216 -4.81 -29.20 3.84
CA MET A 216 -5.38 -30.56 3.97
C MET A 216 -6.71 -30.74 3.24
#